data_AF-A0A094HY55-F1
#
_entry.id   AF-A0A094HY55-F1
#
_cell.length_a   1.000
_cell.length_b   1.000
_cell.length_c   1.000
_cell.angle_alpha   90.00
_cell.angle_beta   90.00
_cell.angle_gamma   90.00
#
_symmetry.space_group_name_H-M   'P 1'
#
loop_
_entity.id
_entity.type
_entity.pdbx_description
1 polymer ?
#
loop_
_entity_poly.entity_id
_entity_poly.type
_entity_poly.pdbx_seq_one_letter_code
_entity_poly.pdbx_strand_id
1 'polypeptide(L)'
;MDQNRCKGTTYLRQPLLTSAISTATTNPHLDHDMATAIFKTLPLWQKPTVRGFSAAQRQLKTRTTSQRLKLLQSIYEPAFGHLRPDSPEYEALANSGKVWEDHFKPRDLGPWLEAQKKLESTLESVDKFKIFFGERPELRSSVTHSLVPEWAHQSVAIEANPLSLEDAFLITEGLESQFFSRHEDFGTIRTQALPDLDLPPVCDLSSQNPSQVAELRNHITVSRHVSDSALANPGTAGISLDEIKLLTRTLLRGTDYEEAAKYSWGPRVPLGEFRALPISVRSNPLRVFPYHQEVPACMKRFFEWRDETHAMGQLHPLIFATKLCVYFASVHPFADGNGRASRVMMADYLIRQGFLPVVFQDLERMDYLGMISEAQDGEPEGLCTYVAQTALDMMFTISLR
;
A
#
# COMPACT_ATOMS: atom_id res chain seq x y z
N MET A 1 -41.54 26.46 1.96
CA MET A 1 -41.58 27.67 2.80
C MET A 1 -41.18 27.27 4.20
N ASP A 2 -40.08 27.87 4.69
CA ASP A 2 -39.70 28.18 6.08
C ASP A 2 -39.85 27.10 7.19
N GLN A 3 -38.75 26.62 7.80
CA GLN A 3 -37.86 27.23 8.82
C GLN A 3 -38.19 26.80 10.26
N ASN A 4 -37.17 26.24 10.93
CA ASN A 4 -36.77 26.40 12.33
C ASN A 4 -37.81 26.48 13.48
N ARG A 5 -37.67 25.58 14.48
CA ARG A 5 -37.37 25.99 15.89
C ARG A 5 -37.03 24.83 16.84
N CYS A 6 -35.96 25.04 17.59
CA CYS A 6 -35.52 24.31 18.78
C CYS A 6 -36.43 24.49 20.02
N LYS A 7 -36.47 23.46 20.88
CA LYS A 7 -36.50 23.47 22.37
C LYS A 7 -35.90 22.10 22.79
N GLY A 8 -34.97 21.89 23.72
CA GLY A 8 -34.53 22.63 24.89
C GLY A 8 -34.95 21.88 26.15
N THR A 9 -34.11 20.97 26.69
CA THR A 9 -34.24 20.52 28.09
C THR A 9 -32.94 19.92 28.65
N THR A 10 -32.47 20.56 29.72
CA THR A 10 -31.35 20.24 30.60
C THR A 10 -31.81 19.24 31.67
N TYR A 11 -31.04 18.19 31.99
CA TYR A 11 -31.03 17.58 33.33
C TYR A 11 -29.67 16.93 33.63
N LEU A 12 -28.92 17.58 34.53
CA LEU A 12 -27.76 17.05 35.22
C LEU A 12 -28.22 16.21 36.42
N ARG A 13 -27.72 14.98 36.55
CA ARG A 13 -27.59 14.25 37.82
C ARG A 13 -26.37 13.32 37.77
N GLN A 14 -25.31 13.71 38.46
CA GLN A 14 -24.42 12.82 39.22
C GLN A 14 -24.93 12.82 40.68
N PRO A 15 -24.66 11.79 41.53
CA PRO A 15 -23.36 11.72 42.22
C PRO A 15 -22.90 10.32 42.71
N LEU A 16 -21.74 10.35 43.40
CA LEU A 16 -21.19 9.44 44.44
C LEU A 16 -20.04 8.51 43.93
N LEU A 17 -18.88 8.38 44.59
CA LEU A 17 -18.42 8.76 45.94
C LEU A 17 -16.88 8.55 46.06
N THR A 18 -16.18 9.54 46.65
CA THR A 18 -15.06 9.47 47.66
C THR A 18 -13.79 8.63 47.41
N SER A 19 -12.59 8.94 47.94
CA SER A 19 -12.00 9.97 48.83
C SER A 19 -10.49 9.64 48.89
N ALA A 20 -9.57 10.59 48.69
CA ALA A 20 -8.92 11.48 49.67
C ALA A 20 -7.97 10.79 50.69
N ILE A 21 -6.75 11.34 50.78
CA ILE A 21 -5.79 11.51 51.91
C ILE A 21 -4.51 12.09 51.25
N SER A 22 -3.73 13.04 51.75
CA SER A 22 -3.81 14.09 52.78
C SER A 22 -2.54 14.94 52.60
N THR A 23 -2.65 16.20 52.96
CA THR A 23 -1.64 17.28 53.02
C THR A 23 -0.40 16.98 53.87
N ALA A 24 0.76 17.55 53.50
CA ALA A 24 1.62 18.34 54.40
C ALA A 24 2.77 19.04 53.64
N THR A 25 2.87 20.34 53.90
CA THR A 25 3.96 21.28 53.59
C THR A 25 5.21 21.00 54.42
N THR A 26 6.39 21.06 53.80
CA THR A 26 7.64 21.66 54.33
C THR A 26 8.73 21.67 53.25
N ASN A 27 9.24 22.85 52.92
CA ASN A 27 10.59 23.08 52.35
C ASN A 27 11.44 23.61 53.54
N PRO A 28 12.78 23.45 53.63
CA PRO A 28 13.69 23.82 52.54
C PRO A 28 15.00 22.99 52.40
N HIS A 29 15.70 23.29 51.30
CA HIS A 29 17.15 23.25 51.07
C HIS A 29 17.81 22.05 50.34
N LEU A 30 18.59 22.48 49.32
CA LEU A 30 19.80 21.89 48.71
C LEU A 30 19.61 20.90 47.57
N ASP A 31 19.54 21.42 46.34
CA ASP A 31 20.67 21.43 45.39
C ASP A 31 20.15 21.49 43.95
N HIS A 32 20.07 22.72 43.43
CA HIS A 32 19.97 22.97 42.00
C HIS A 32 20.75 24.26 41.71
N ASP A 33 21.99 24.12 41.26
CA ASP A 33 22.75 25.24 40.69
C ASP A 33 23.75 24.74 39.65
N MET A 34 23.27 24.64 38.41
CA MET A 34 24.09 24.70 37.19
C MET A 34 23.20 25.06 36.00
N ALA A 35 22.46 26.17 36.10
CA ALA A 35 21.76 26.74 34.94
C ALA A 35 21.36 28.21 35.16
N THR A 36 22.29 29.17 35.14
CA THR A 36 21.95 30.56 34.74
C THR A 36 23.17 31.35 34.24
N ALA A 37 23.33 31.42 32.92
CA ALA A 37 23.84 32.55 32.15
C ALA A 37 23.81 32.08 30.68
N ILE A 38 22.81 32.43 29.87
CA ILE A 38 22.78 33.68 29.11
C ILE A 38 21.37 33.78 28.50
N PHE A 39 20.60 34.79 28.88
CA PHE A 39 19.41 35.22 28.13
C PHE A 39 19.25 36.73 28.31
N LYS A 40 19.84 37.52 27.41
CA LYS A 40 19.37 38.87 27.09
C LYS A 40 19.64 39.16 25.62
N THR A 41 18.54 39.15 24.85
CA THR A 41 18.17 40.04 23.74
C THR A 41 17.58 39.27 22.55
N LEU A 42 16.25 39.12 22.55
CA LEU A 42 15.46 38.84 21.36
C LEU A 42 14.68 40.13 21.00
N PRO A 43 14.80 40.65 19.77
CA PRO A 43 13.81 41.55 19.23
C PRO A 43 12.61 40.77 18.70
N LEU A 44 11.45 41.41 18.83
CA LEU A 44 10.13 41.01 18.35
C LEU A 44 10.13 40.57 16.87
N TRP A 45 9.43 39.46 16.61
CA TRP A 45 9.14 38.94 15.29
C TRP A 45 8.35 39.95 14.44
N GLN A 46 9.03 40.59 13.48
CA GLN A 46 8.40 41.15 12.29
C GLN A 46 8.33 40.05 11.22
N LYS A 47 7.17 39.93 10.56
CA LYS A 47 6.93 39.02 9.42
C LYS A 47 8.00 39.24 8.34
N PRO A 48 8.76 38.21 7.88
CA PRO A 48 9.63 38.37 6.74
C PRO A 48 8.79 38.37 5.46
N THR A 49 8.96 39.44 4.69
CA THR A 49 8.50 39.58 3.32
C THR A 49 9.11 38.50 2.43
N VAL A 50 8.26 37.92 1.60
CA VAL A 50 8.59 36.94 0.55
C VAL A 50 9.62 37.53 -0.42
N ARG A 51 10.86 37.02 -0.39
CA ARG A 51 11.82 37.06 -1.51
C ARG A 51 13.01 36.15 -1.19
N GLY A 52 13.19 35.06 -1.95
CA GLY A 52 14.51 34.38 -2.02
C GLY A 52 14.60 32.85 -2.16
N PHE A 53 13.53 32.07 -2.03
CA PHE A 53 13.66 30.58 -2.01
C PHE A 53 13.57 29.87 -3.37
N SER A 54 13.38 30.58 -4.49
CA SER A 54 13.08 29.92 -5.78
C SER A 54 14.29 29.41 -6.57
N ALA A 55 15.48 30.00 -6.39
CA ALA A 55 16.66 29.65 -7.19
C ALA A 55 17.32 28.32 -6.77
N ALA A 56 17.47 28.08 -5.47
CA ALA A 56 18.06 26.84 -4.94
C ALA A 56 17.17 25.61 -5.21
N GLN A 57 15.85 25.74 -5.05
CA GLN A 57 14.89 24.68 -5.42
C GLN A 57 14.88 24.41 -6.93
N ARG A 58 14.98 25.46 -7.77
CA ARG A 58 15.12 25.28 -9.23
C ARG A 58 16.44 24.59 -9.59
N GLN A 59 17.55 24.94 -8.97
CA GLN A 59 18.87 24.32 -9.20
C GLN A 59 18.92 22.85 -8.77
N LEU A 60 18.31 22.51 -7.62
CA LEU A 60 18.18 21.12 -7.18
C LEU A 60 17.30 20.30 -8.13
N LYS A 61 16.19 20.89 -8.61
CA LYS A 61 15.29 20.27 -9.59
C LYS A 61 15.99 20.04 -10.94
N THR A 62 16.73 21.03 -11.46
CA THR A 62 17.47 20.89 -12.73
C THR A 62 18.61 19.88 -12.63
N ARG A 63 19.33 19.82 -11.50
CA ARG A 63 20.38 18.82 -11.26
C ARG A 63 19.80 17.40 -11.23
N THR A 64 18.70 17.20 -10.52
CA THR A 64 18.02 15.89 -10.45
C THR A 64 17.49 15.45 -11.82
N THR A 65 16.91 16.36 -12.60
CA THR A 65 16.47 16.07 -13.98
C THR A 65 17.64 15.69 -14.88
N SER A 66 18.78 16.38 -14.78
CA SER A 66 19.97 16.05 -15.57
C SER A 66 20.55 14.68 -15.18
N GLN A 67 20.60 14.36 -13.89
CA GLN A 67 21.02 13.04 -13.40
C GLN A 67 20.10 11.93 -13.92
N ARG A 68 18.77 12.14 -13.83
CA ARG A 68 17.78 11.18 -14.33
C ARG A 68 17.92 10.97 -15.84
N LEU A 69 18.13 12.03 -16.61
CA LEU A 69 18.32 11.91 -18.05
C LEU A 69 19.58 11.10 -18.39
N LYS A 70 20.70 11.37 -17.73
CA LYS A 70 21.95 10.60 -17.90
C LYS A 70 21.76 9.12 -17.56
N LEU A 71 21.03 8.84 -16.48
CA LEU A 71 20.70 7.47 -16.09
C LEU A 71 19.86 6.77 -17.18
N LEU A 72 18.79 7.39 -17.64
CA LEU A 72 17.96 6.85 -18.73
C LEU A 72 18.79 6.61 -20.01
N GLN A 73 19.64 7.56 -20.38
CA GLN A 73 20.55 7.40 -21.52
C GLN A 73 21.49 6.21 -21.32
N SER A 74 22.09 6.03 -20.14
CA SER A 74 22.97 4.87 -19.90
C SER A 74 22.28 3.52 -20.00
N ILE A 75 20.95 3.47 -19.79
CA ILE A 75 20.15 2.24 -19.85
C ILE A 75 19.65 1.98 -21.28
N TYR A 76 19.06 2.98 -21.92
CA TYR A 76 18.33 2.81 -23.18
C TYR A 76 19.17 3.11 -24.43
N GLU A 77 20.12 4.06 -24.37
CA GLU A 77 20.95 4.44 -25.53
C GLU A 77 21.71 3.25 -26.13
N PRO A 78 22.31 2.32 -25.35
CA PRO A 78 23.02 1.17 -25.94
C PRO A 78 22.13 0.29 -26.83
N ALA A 79 20.85 0.19 -26.50
CA ALA A 79 19.88 -0.64 -27.23
C ALA A 79 19.23 0.11 -28.40
N PHE A 80 19.00 1.41 -28.27
CA PHE A 80 18.26 2.21 -29.27
C PHE A 80 19.12 3.06 -30.20
N GLY A 81 20.35 3.44 -29.81
CA GLY A 81 21.14 4.45 -30.51
C GLY A 81 21.56 4.11 -31.95
N HIS A 82 21.49 2.83 -32.32
CA HIS A 82 21.77 2.34 -33.68
C HIS A 82 20.49 2.10 -34.51
N LEU A 83 19.31 2.24 -33.91
CA LEU A 83 18.02 2.05 -34.57
C LEU A 83 17.48 3.39 -35.07
N ARG A 84 16.85 3.37 -36.25
CA ARG A 84 16.16 4.55 -36.76
C ARG A 84 14.83 4.70 -35.99
N PRO A 85 14.52 5.89 -35.43
CA PRO A 85 13.21 6.15 -34.82
C PRO A 85 12.05 5.80 -35.77
N ASP A 86 10.99 5.22 -35.23
CA ASP A 86 9.78 4.76 -35.92
C ASP A 86 10.02 3.62 -36.95
N SER A 87 11.22 3.01 -36.99
CA SER A 87 11.44 1.80 -37.79
C SER A 87 10.73 0.59 -37.16
N PRO A 88 10.38 -0.45 -37.95
CA PRO A 88 9.78 -1.67 -37.40
C PRO A 88 10.63 -2.31 -36.29
N GLU A 89 11.96 -2.25 -36.39
CA GLU A 89 12.88 -2.77 -35.38
C GLU A 89 12.89 -1.92 -34.10
N TYR A 90 12.84 -0.58 -34.24
CA TYR A 90 12.71 0.34 -33.10
C TYR A 90 11.41 0.08 -32.35
N GLU A 91 10.28 0.02 -33.06
CA GLU A 91 8.97 -0.23 -32.47
C GLU A 91 8.89 -1.62 -31.84
N ALA A 92 9.45 -2.65 -32.48
CA ALA A 92 9.51 -3.99 -31.91
C ALA A 92 10.29 -4.00 -30.58
N LEU A 93 11.42 -3.29 -30.50
CA LEU A 93 12.19 -3.19 -29.26
C LEU A 93 11.46 -2.38 -28.19
N ALA A 94 10.88 -1.22 -28.54
CA ALA A 94 10.13 -0.34 -27.64
C ALA A 94 8.92 -1.03 -27.02
N ASN A 95 8.25 -1.91 -27.76
CA ASN A 95 7.11 -2.68 -27.27
C ASN A 95 7.49 -4.01 -26.61
N SER A 96 8.79 -4.37 -26.58
CA SER A 96 9.24 -5.66 -26.03
C SER A 96 9.38 -5.67 -24.51
N GLY A 97 9.67 -4.50 -23.92
CA GLY A 97 10.07 -4.35 -22.52
C GLY A 97 11.38 -5.06 -22.14
N LYS A 98 12.16 -5.51 -23.12
CA LYS A 98 13.41 -6.23 -22.87
C LYS A 98 14.50 -5.32 -22.30
N VAL A 99 14.56 -4.07 -22.73
CA VAL A 99 15.60 -3.14 -22.28
C VAL A 99 15.52 -2.92 -20.78
N TRP A 100 14.33 -2.65 -20.25
CA TRP A 100 14.15 -2.53 -18.81
C TRP A 100 14.45 -3.85 -18.08
N GLU A 101 13.94 -4.99 -18.55
CA GLU A 101 14.12 -6.25 -17.83
C GLU A 101 15.52 -6.85 -17.87
N ASP A 102 16.24 -6.70 -18.97
CA ASP A 102 17.62 -7.19 -19.07
C ASP A 102 18.55 -6.37 -18.15
N HIS A 103 18.22 -5.08 -17.94
CA HIS A 103 18.95 -4.20 -17.03
C HIS A 103 18.62 -4.49 -15.56
N PHE A 104 17.34 -4.48 -15.18
CA PHE A 104 16.90 -4.58 -13.78
C PHE A 104 16.72 -6.02 -13.28
N LYS A 105 16.63 -6.99 -14.19
CA LYS A 105 16.52 -8.44 -13.90
C LYS A 105 15.52 -8.78 -12.78
N PRO A 106 14.27 -8.28 -12.84
CA PRO A 106 13.32 -8.43 -11.73
C PRO A 106 12.96 -9.89 -11.42
N ARG A 107 13.20 -10.80 -12.37
CA ARG A 107 13.00 -12.26 -12.24
C ARG A 107 14.11 -12.98 -11.46
N ASP A 108 15.23 -12.30 -11.15
CA ASP A 108 16.32 -12.90 -10.40
C ASP A 108 15.86 -13.36 -9.00
N LEU A 109 16.07 -14.64 -8.71
CA LEU A 109 15.71 -15.27 -7.44
C LEU A 109 16.88 -15.32 -6.46
N GLY A 110 18.12 -15.08 -6.90
CA GLY A 110 19.32 -15.23 -6.07
C GLY A 110 19.24 -14.50 -4.72
N PRO A 111 19.05 -13.18 -4.70
CA PRO A 111 18.93 -12.43 -3.44
C PRO A 111 17.77 -12.88 -2.54
N TRP A 112 16.69 -13.39 -3.14
CA TRP A 112 15.49 -13.83 -2.44
C TRP A 112 15.68 -15.20 -1.79
N LEU A 113 16.39 -16.11 -2.46
CA LEU A 113 16.78 -17.41 -1.92
C LEU A 113 17.77 -17.26 -0.76
N GLU A 114 18.71 -16.31 -0.85
CA GLU A 114 19.62 -16.00 0.24
C GLU A 114 18.88 -15.40 1.45
N ALA A 115 17.97 -14.45 1.23
CA ALA A 115 17.11 -13.93 2.31
C ALA A 115 16.27 -15.03 2.96
N GLN A 116 15.67 -15.92 2.17
CA GLN A 116 14.92 -17.08 2.67
C GLN A 116 15.79 -17.99 3.54
N LYS A 117 17.00 -18.32 3.10
CA LYS A 117 17.93 -19.17 3.85
C LYS A 117 18.26 -18.57 5.22
N LYS A 118 18.44 -17.25 5.29
CA LYS A 118 18.69 -16.55 6.56
C LYS A 118 17.47 -16.58 7.50
N LEU A 119 16.27 -16.69 6.95
CA LEU A 119 15.00 -16.68 7.68
C LEU A 119 14.43 -18.09 7.94
N GLU A 120 15.18 -19.16 7.66
CA GLU A 120 14.70 -20.55 7.70
C GLU A 120 13.93 -20.88 8.99
N SER A 121 14.50 -20.58 10.17
CA SER A 121 13.86 -20.85 11.46
C SER A 121 12.58 -20.04 11.72
N THR A 122 12.53 -18.79 11.26
CA THR A 122 11.34 -17.95 11.34
C THR A 122 10.25 -18.51 10.43
N LEU A 123 10.58 -18.87 9.20
CA LEU A 123 9.65 -19.42 8.23
C LEU A 123 9.07 -20.77 8.69
N GLU A 124 9.90 -21.66 9.22
CA GLU A 124 9.46 -22.92 9.85
C GLU A 124 8.48 -22.69 11.00
N SER A 125 8.64 -21.59 11.75
CA SER A 125 7.73 -21.23 12.84
C SER A 125 6.38 -20.72 12.32
N VAL A 126 6.38 -19.92 11.25
CA VAL A 126 5.16 -19.46 10.57
C VAL A 126 4.40 -20.65 9.95
N ASP A 127 5.11 -21.63 9.39
CA ASP A 127 4.49 -22.83 8.78
C ASP A 127 3.66 -23.66 9.77
N LYS A 128 4.01 -23.67 11.06
CA LYS A 128 3.20 -24.34 12.10
C LYS A 128 1.78 -23.78 12.18
N PHE A 129 1.62 -22.48 11.96
CA PHE A 129 0.31 -21.84 11.98
C PHE A 129 -0.48 -22.07 10.69
N LYS A 130 0.19 -22.24 9.55
CA LYS A 130 -0.46 -22.70 8.33
C LYS A 130 -1.11 -24.08 8.55
N ILE A 131 -0.43 -24.99 9.25
CA ILE A 131 -1.00 -26.29 9.65
C ILE A 131 -2.20 -26.08 10.58
N PHE A 132 -2.05 -25.26 11.63
CA PHE A 132 -3.12 -24.94 12.58
C PHE A 132 -4.41 -24.45 11.91
N PHE A 133 -4.29 -23.55 10.94
CA PHE A 133 -5.42 -23.03 10.16
C PHE A 133 -5.93 -23.99 9.09
N GLY A 134 -5.06 -24.87 8.56
CA GLY A 134 -5.45 -25.94 7.65
C GLY A 134 -6.43 -26.93 8.30
N GLU A 135 -6.26 -27.20 9.59
CA GLU A 135 -7.19 -28.02 10.40
C GLU A 135 -8.46 -27.26 10.82
N ARG A 136 -8.48 -25.93 10.68
CA ARG A 136 -9.54 -25.04 11.19
C ARG A 136 -9.98 -24.03 10.12
N PRO A 137 -10.56 -24.48 8.99
CA PRO A 137 -10.89 -23.61 7.86
C PRO A 137 -11.90 -22.50 8.20
N GLU A 138 -12.88 -22.79 9.07
CA GLU A 138 -13.86 -21.79 9.53
C GLU A 138 -13.21 -20.69 10.37
N LEU A 139 -12.35 -21.07 11.32
CA LEU A 139 -11.57 -20.12 12.11
C LEU A 139 -10.67 -19.28 11.21
N ARG A 140 -10.00 -19.92 10.24
CA ARG A 140 -9.16 -19.23 9.28
C ARG A 140 -9.94 -18.18 8.49
N SER A 141 -11.12 -18.54 7.98
CA SER A 141 -12.00 -17.62 7.29
C SER A 141 -12.38 -16.44 8.18
N SER A 142 -12.87 -16.73 9.40
CA SER A 142 -13.26 -15.71 10.38
C SER A 142 -12.13 -14.76 10.72
N VAL A 143 -10.92 -15.28 10.96
CA VAL A 143 -9.74 -14.47 11.27
C VAL A 143 -9.32 -13.63 10.07
N THR A 144 -9.30 -14.21 8.87
CA THR A 144 -8.98 -13.49 7.62
C THR A 144 -9.94 -12.31 7.41
N HIS A 145 -11.24 -12.50 7.66
CA HIS A 145 -12.24 -11.43 7.58
C HIS A 145 -12.07 -10.37 8.66
N SER A 146 -11.74 -10.76 9.90
CA SER A 146 -11.53 -9.79 10.98
C SER A 146 -10.33 -8.86 10.75
N LEU A 147 -9.36 -9.26 9.92
CA LEU A 147 -8.17 -8.47 9.58
C LEU A 147 -8.42 -7.46 8.44
N VAL A 148 -9.54 -7.58 7.71
CA VAL A 148 -9.87 -6.69 6.58
C VAL A 148 -9.79 -5.19 6.93
N PRO A 149 -10.41 -4.68 8.02
CA PRO A 149 -10.32 -3.26 8.35
C PRO A 149 -8.89 -2.79 8.63
N GLU A 150 -8.11 -3.56 9.41
CA GLU A 150 -6.73 -3.21 9.75
C GLU A 150 -5.81 -3.24 8.52
N TRP A 151 -5.94 -4.27 7.69
CA TRP A 151 -5.19 -4.41 6.45
C TRP A 151 -5.50 -3.27 5.48
N ALA A 152 -6.78 -2.97 5.25
CA ALA A 152 -7.19 -1.92 4.33
C ALA A 152 -6.75 -0.53 4.84
N HIS A 153 -6.95 -0.26 6.14
CA HIS A 153 -6.51 0.97 6.80
C HIS A 153 -5.02 1.21 6.62
N GLN A 154 -4.19 0.24 6.97
CA GLN A 154 -2.75 0.34 6.83
C GLN A 154 -2.33 0.57 5.38
N SER A 155 -2.95 -0.15 4.44
CA SER A 155 -2.61 -0.04 3.04
C SER A 155 -2.84 1.38 2.51
N VAL A 156 -3.91 2.06 2.95
CA VAL A 156 -4.16 3.46 2.56
C VAL A 156 -3.34 4.45 3.41
N ALA A 157 -3.05 4.13 4.67
CA ALA A 157 -2.20 4.94 5.54
C ALA A 157 -0.75 5.04 5.01
N ILE A 158 -0.21 3.95 4.45
CA ILE A 158 1.08 3.96 3.72
C ILE A 158 1.02 4.92 2.52
N GLU A 159 -0.17 5.13 1.93
CA GLU A 159 -0.39 6.13 0.87
C GLU A 159 -0.72 7.54 1.40
N ALA A 160 -0.55 7.78 2.70
CA ALA A 160 -0.83 9.04 3.42
C ALA A 160 -2.31 9.41 3.48
N ASN A 161 -3.19 8.40 3.50
CA ASN A 161 -4.56 8.59 3.91
C ASN A 161 -4.61 8.87 5.43
N PRO A 162 -5.23 9.97 5.89
CA PRO A 162 -5.17 10.40 7.29
C PRO A 162 -6.24 9.75 8.18
N LEU A 163 -7.12 8.93 7.63
CA LEU A 163 -8.20 8.30 8.40
C LEU A 163 -7.62 7.36 9.46
N SER A 164 -8.30 7.32 10.60
CA SER A 164 -7.93 6.49 11.74
C SER A 164 -8.37 5.03 11.54
N LEU A 165 -7.84 4.14 12.38
CA LEU A 165 -8.29 2.75 12.39
C LEU A 165 -9.76 2.65 12.85
N GLU A 166 -10.22 3.55 13.72
CA GLU A 166 -11.63 3.64 14.14
C GLU A 166 -12.54 3.96 12.94
N ASP A 167 -12.12 4.88 12.07
CA ASP A 167 -12.86 5.19 10.84
C ASP A 167 -12.97 3.95 9.93
N ALA A 168 -11.92 3.13 9.85
CA ALA A 168 -11.94 1.88 9.08
C ALA A 168 -12.95 0.86 9.64
N PHE A 169 -13.04 0.73 10.96
CA PHE A 169 -14.04 -0.12 11.61
C PHE A 169 -15.46 0.40 11.38
N LEU A 170 -15.70 1.71 11.50
CA LEU A 170 -17.00 2.34 11.23
C LEU A 170 -17.46 2.11 9.78
N ILE A 171 -16.55 2.29 8.81
CA ILE A 171 -16.85 2.02 7.40
C ILE A 171 -17.17 0.53 7.19
N THR A 172 -16.40 -0.36 7.83
CA THR A 172 -16.60 -1.81 7.71
C THR A 172 -17.95 -2.23 8.28
N GLU A 173 -18.34 -1.76 9.46
CA GLU A 173 -19.66 -2.02 10.06
C GLU A 173 -20.81 -1.51 9.18
N GLY A 174 -20.64 -0.31 8.59
CA GLY A 174 -21.58 0.23 7.61
C GLY A 174 -21.73 -0.64 6.37
N LEU A 175 -20.61 -1.16 5.82
CA LEU A 175 -20.63 -2.08 4.68
C LEU A 175 -21.25 -3.43 5.04
N GLU A 176 -20.92 -4.00 6.21
CA GLU A 176 -21.50 -5.27 6.66
C GLU A 176 -23.02 -5.18 6.80
N SER A 177 -23.52 -4.14 7.47
CA SER A 177 -24.95 -3.95 7.73
C SER A 177 -25.78 -3.55 6.51
N GLN A 178 -25.20 -2.82 5.54
CA GLN A 178 -25.95 -2.25 4.42
C GLN A 178 -25.70 -2.96 3.08
N PHE A 179 -24.59 -3.68 2.96
CA PHE A 179 -24.10 -4.19 1.69
C PHE A 179 -23.76 -5.69 1.74
N PHE A 180 -22.77 -6.11 2.53
CA PHE A 180 -22.33 -7.51 2.55
C PHE A 180 -23.42 -8.46 3.05
N SER A 181 -24.15 -8.12 4.12
CA SER A 181 -25.28 -8.95 4.60
C SER A 181 -26.43 -9.10 3.60
N ARG A 182 -26.57 -8.18 2.64
CA ARG A 182 -27.58 -8.26 1.57
C ARG A 182 -27.13 -9.10 0.38
N HIS A 183 -25.86 -9.50 0.37
CA HIS A 183 -25.26 -10.37 -0.63
C HIS A 183 -24.72 -11.58 0.13
N GLU A 184 -25.61 -12.54 0.45
CA GLU A 184 -25.25 -13.79 1.15
C GLU A 184 -24.01 -14.48 0.51
N ASP A 185 -23.82 -14.24 -0.80
CA ASP A 185 -22.68 -14.73 -1.57
C ASP A 185 -21.75 -13.61 -2.09
N PHE A 186 -21.46 -12.55 -1.32
CA PHE A 186 -20.55 -11.47 -1.77
C PHE A 186 -19.22 -12.02 -2.30
N GLY A 187 -18.70 -13.08 -1.67
CA GLY A 187 -17.51 -13.80 -2.10
C GLY A 187 -17.58 -14.50 -3.46
N THR A 188 -18.78 -14.68 -4.01
CA THR A 188 -19.01 -15.28 -5.34
C THR A 188 -19.19 -14.25 -6.43
N ILE A 189 -19.31 -12.96 -6.06
CA ILE A 189 -19.37 -11.88 -7.04
C ILE A 189 -18.13 -11.96 -7.90
N ARG A 190 -18.32 -11.93 -9.22
CA ARG A 190 -17.20 -11.95 -10.14
C ARG A 190 -16.49 -10.60 -10.09
N THR A 191 -15.15 -10.61 -10.16
CA THR A 191 -14.33 -9.39 -10.15
C THR A 191 -14.77 -8.37 -11.21
N GLN A 192 -15.34 -8.80 -12.34
CA GLN A 192 -15.88 -7.92 -13.39
C GLN A 192 -17.05 -7.03 -12.93
N ALA A 193 -17.83 -7.47 -11.94
CA ALA A 193 -18.97 -6.70 -11.44
C ALA A 193 -18.56 -5.67 -10.38
N LEU A 194 -17.43 -5.87 -9.71
CA LEU A 194 -16.97 -5.07 -8.58
C LEU A 194 -16.88 -3.55 -8.88
N PRO A 195 -16.32 -3.10 -10.02
CA PRO A 195 -16.20 -1.68 -10.31
C PRO A 195 -17.53 -0.94 -10.45
N ASP A 196 -18.61 -1.65 -10.77
CA ASP A 196 -19.92 -1.09 -11.08
C ASP A 196 -20.90 -1.19 -9.89
N LEU A 197 -20.48 -1.78 -8.76
CA LEU A 197 -21.30 -1.89 -7.55
C LEU A 197 -21.59 -0.51 -6.93
N ASP A 198 -22.82 -0.28 -6.50
CA ASP A 198 -23.17 0.95 -5.79
C ASP A 198 -22.88 0.79 -4.29
N LEU A 199 -21.74 1.32 -3.85
CA LEU A 199 -21.31 1.23 -2.46
C LEU A 199 -22.07 2.26 -1.60
N PRO A 200 -22.60 1.85 -0.44
CA PRO A 200 -23.37 2.74 0.41
C PRO A 200 -22.56 3.97 0.84
N PRO A 201 -23.22 5.12 1.05
CA PRO A 201 -22.58 6.29 1.62
C PRO A 201 -22.17 6.04 3.07
N VAL A 202 -21.06 6.64 3.50
CA VAL A 202 -20.60 6.55 4.89
C VAL A 202 -21.21 7.70 5.68
N CYS A 203 -22.24 7.41 6.47
CA CYS A 203 -23.08 8.44 7.12
C CYS A 203 -22.36 9.25 8.21
N ASP A 204 -21.41 8.64 8.93
CA ASP A 204 -20.82 9.25 10.15
C ASP A 204 -19.45 9.90 9.93
N LEU A 205 -18.99 10.01 8.67
CA LEU A 205 -17.71 10.64 8.30
C LEU A 205 -17.88 11.89 7.44
N SER A 206 -19.01 12.60 7.55
CA SER A 206 -19.31 13.76 6.71
C SER A 206 -18.35 14.94 6.87
N SER A 207 -17.59 15.00 7.97
CA SER A 207 -16.55 16.00 8.23
C SER A 207 -15.20 15.66 7.58
N GLN A 208 -15.00 14.41 7.16
CA GLN A 208 -13.77 13.93 6.54
C GLN A 208 -13.75 14.25 5.05
N ASN A 209 -12.55 14.20 4.44
CA ASN A 209 -12.41 14.36 3.01
C ASN A 209 -13.10 13.19 2.25
N PRO A 210 -14.07 13.46 1.36
CA PRO A 210 -14.82 12.40 0.67
C PRO A 210 -13.96 11.46 -0.17
N SER A 211 -12.89 11.96 -0.80
CA SER A 211 -11.94 11.12 -1.55
C SER A 211 -11.19 10.16 -0.63
N GLN A 212 -10.76 10.63 0.55
CA GLN A 212 -10.03 9.80 1.51
C GLN A 212 -10.95 8.70 2.10
N VAL A 213 -12.22 9.04 2.34
CA VAL A 213 -13.26 8.07 2.75
C VAL A 213 -13.54 7.07 1.63
N ALA A 214 -13.65 7.53 0.37
CA ALA A 214 -13.84 6.66 -0.78
C ALA A 214 -12.67 5.69 -0.95
N GLU A 215 -11.43 6.18 -0.84
CA GLU A 215 -10.22 5.36 -0.94
C GLU A 215 -10.23 4.21 0.10
N LEU A 216 -10.48 4.52 1.38
CA LEU A 216 -10.52 3.51 2.45
C LEU A 216 -11.68 2.53 2.24
N ARG A 217 -12.89 3.02 1.93
CA ARG A 217 -14.07 2.18 1.64
C ARG A 217 -13.83 1.23 0.46
N ASN A 218 -13.24 1.73 -0.61
CA ASN A 218 -12.92 0.91 -1.78
C ASN A 218 -11.90 -0.17 -1.42
N HIS A 219 -10.88 0.17 -0.63
CA HIS A 219 -9.88 -0.80 -0.21
C HIS A 219 -10.50 -1.87 0.70
N ILE A 220 -11.37 -1.51 1.66
CA ILE A 220 -12.10 -2.50 2.48
C ILE A 220 -12.92 -3.45 1.59
N THR A 221 -13.62 -2.90 0.59
CA THR A 221 -14.43 -3.69 -0.36
C THR A 221 -13.56 -4.65 -1.17
N VAL A 222 -12.46 -4.15 -1.74
CA VAL A 222 -11.50 -4.97 -2.51
C VAL A 222 -10.85 -6.03 -1.62
N SER A 223 -10.46 -5.66 -0.40
CA SER A 223 -9.88 -6.56 0.59
C SER A 223 -10.83 -7.70 0.93
N ARG A 224 -12.11 -7.40 1.20
CA ARG A 224 -13.14 -8.41 1.46
C ARG A 224 -13.32 -9.37 0.28
N HIS A 225 -13.49 -8.82 -0.93
CA HIS A 225 -13.66 -9.59 -2.16
C HIS A 225 -12.47 -10.53 -2.42
N VAL A 226 -11.26 -10.01 -2.27
CA VAL A 226 -10.03 -10.77 -2.49
C VAL A 226 -9.85 -11.86 -1.43
N SER A 227 -10.15 -11.57 -0.16
CA SER A 227 -10.15 -12.58 0.90
C SER A 227 -11.10 -13.74 0.58
N ASP A 228 -12.34 -13.43 0.19
CA ASP A 228 -13.33 -14.46 -0.14
C ASP A 228 -12.92 -15.28 -1.38
N SER A 229 -12.49 -14.61 -2.45
CA SER A 229 -11.99 -15.28 -3.67
C SER A 229 -10.78 -16.17 -3.39
N ALA A 230 -9.83 -15.71 -2.58
CA ALA A 230 -8.64 -16.46 -2.22
C ALA A 230 -8.96 -17.69 -1.35
N LEU A 231 -9.84 -17.54 -0.36
CA LEU A 231 -10.31 -18.65 0.49
C LEU A 231 -11.04 -19.73 -0.32
N ALA A 232 -11.81 -19.33 -1.34
CA ALA A 232 -12.52 -20.24 -2.23
C ALA A 232 -11.60 -20.95 -3.25
N ASN A 233 -10.38 -20.46 -3.47
CA ASN A 233 -9.46 -20.97 -4.50
C ASN A 233 -8.04 -21.24 -3.94
N PRO A 234 -7.92 -22.14 -2.93
CA PRO A 234 -6.65 -22.41 -2.27
C PRO A 234 -5.62 -23.02 -3.23
N GLY A 235 -4.34 -22.72 -2.98
CA GLY A 235 -3.20 -23.25 -3.72
C GLY A 235 -2.96 -22.65 -5.10
N THR A 236 -3.81 -21.72 -5.57
CA THR A 236 -3.66 -21.10 -6.90
C THR A 236 -2.63 -19.95 -6.92
N ALA A 237 -2.12 -19.61 -8.11
CA ALA A 237 -1.09 -18.59 -8.31
C ALA A 237 -1.54 -17.14 -8.05
N GLY A 238 -2.84 -16.90 -7.86
CA GLY A 238 -3.39 -15.57 -7.53
C GLY A 238 -4.22 -14.90 -8.63
N ILE A 239 -4.68 -13.71 -8.31
CA ILE A 239 -5.42 -12.76 -9.18
C ILE A 239 -4.78 -12.65 -10.57
N SER A 240 -5.56 -12.76 -11.65
CA SER A 240 -5.07 -12.61 -13.03
C SER A 240 -4.77 -11.15 -13.43
N LEU A 241 -4.16 -10.95 -14.61
CA LEU A 241 -3.90 -9.61 -15.14
C LEU A 241 -5.18 -8.78 -15.32
N ASP A 242 -6.25 -9.39 -15.84
CA ASP A 242 -7.51 -8.67 -16.07
C ASP A 242 -8.20 -8.34 -14.74
N GLU A 243 -8.12 -9.24 -13.77
CA GLU A 243 -8.66 -8.99 -12.44
C GLU A 243 -7.92 -7.87 -11.71
N ILE A 244 -6.58 -7.81 -11.76
CA ILE A 244 -5.86 -6.72 -11.08
C ILE A 244 -6.21 -5.35 -11.68
N LYS A 245 -6.45 -5.26 -13.00
CA LYS A 245 -6.96 -4.03 -13.64
C LYS A 245 -8.31 -3.62 -13.08
N LEU A 246 -9.25 -4.57 -12.95
CA LEU A 246 -10.59 -4.33 -12.40
C LEU A 246 -10.55 -3.95 -10.91
N LEU A 247 -9.70 -4.61 -10.12
CA LEU A 247 -9.49 -4.26 -8.72
C LEU A 247 -8.88 -2.87 -8.59
N THR A 248 -7.89 -2.50 -9.41
CA THR A 248 -7.34 -1.15 -9.43
C THR A 248 -8.37 -0.11 -9.84
N ARG A 249 -9.23 -0.40 -10.83
CA ARG A 249 -10.36 0.48 -11.16
C ARG A 249 -11.26 0.72 -9.95
N THR A 250 -11.56 -0.34 -9.19
CA THR A 250 -12.38 -0.24 -7.97
C THR A 250 -11.68 0.58 -6.90
N LEU A 251 -10.39 0.37 -6.66
CA LEU A 251 -9.59 1.13 -5.67
C LEU A 251 -9.64 2.64 -5.91
N LEU A 252 -9.65 3.06 -7.18
CA LEU A 252 -9.54 4.48 -7.57
C LEU A 252 -10.89 5.22 -7.69
N ARG A 253 -12.02 4.52 -7.63
CA ARG A 253 -13.34 5.12 -7.85
C ARG A 253 -13.74 6.11 -6.74
N GLY A 254 -14.28 7.26 -7.11
CA GLY A 254 -14.69 8.33 -6.18
C GLY A 254 -13.53 9.02 -5.46
N THR A 255 -12.28 8.79 -5.91
CA THR A 255 -11.10 9.46 -5.35
C THR A 255 -10.75 10.73 -6.13
N ASP A 256 -9.97 11.61 -5.52
CA ASP A 256 -9.42 12.81 -6.15
C ASP A 256 -8.62 12.47 -7.41
N TYR A 257 -8.04 11.27 -7.46
CA TYR A 257 -7.35 10.78 -8.65
C TYR A 257 -8.31 10.56 -9.83
N GLU A 258 -9.49 9.95 -9.61
CA GLU A 258 -10.49 9.77 -10.68
C GLU A 258 -10.92 11.11 -11.26
N GLU A 259 -11.15 12.11 -10.40
CA GLU A 259 -11.49 13.47 -10.85
C GLU A 259 -10.32 14.12 -11.59
N ALA A 260 -9.10 14.02 -11.07
CA ALA A 260 -7.90 14.57 -11.71
C ALA A 260 -7.59 13.91 -13.07
N ALA A 261 -7.88 12.61 -13.22
CA ALA A 261 -7.68 11.88 -14.47
C ALA A 261 -8.50 12.46 -15.63
N LYS A 262 -9.69 13.02 -15.37
CA LYS A 262 -10.56 13.65 -16.39
C LYS A 262 -9.92 14.87 -17.05
N TYR A 263 -9.04 15.56 -16.31
CA TYR A 263 -8.37 16.79 -16.72
C TYR A 263 -6.87 16.60 -16.96
N SER A 264 -6.37 15.37 -16.87
CA SER A 264 -4.96 15.07 -17.06
C SER A 264 -4.52 15.31 -18.50
N TRP A 265 -3.33 15.88 -18.66
CA TRP A 265 -2.73 16.10 -19.98
C TRP A 265 -2.20 14.78 -20.55
N GLY A 266 -2.46 14.53 -21.84
CA GLY A 266 -2.06 13.31 -22.55
C GLY A 266 -3.25 12.43 -22.97
N PRO A 267 -2.98 11.19 -23.43
CA PRO A 267 -4.03 10.25 -23.79
C PRO A 267 -4.94 9.94 -22.59
N ARG A 268 -6.26 9.92 -22.80
CA ARG A 268 -7.20 9.48 -21.77
C ARG A 268 -7.11 7.97 -21.61
N VAL A 269 -6.75 7.55 -20.41
CA VAL A 269 -6.64 6.14 -20.03
C VAL A 269 -7.79 5.82 -19.06
N PRO A 270 -8.62 4.80 -19.32
CA PRO A 270 -9.62 4.35 -18.37
C PRO A 270 -8.99 3.96 -17.03
N LEU A 271 -9.72 4.14 -15.93
CA LEU A 271 -9.26 3.67 -14.61
C LEU A 271 -8.99 2.16 -14.64
N GLY A 272 -7.87 1.76 -14.04
CA GLY A 272 -7.42 0.37 -14.04
C GLY A 272 -6.69 -0.07 -15.30
N GLU A 273 -6.60 0.76 -16.35
CA GLU A 273 -5.76 0.48 -17.51
C GLU A 273 -4.32 0.97 -17.34
N PHE A 274 -3.40 0.40 -18.13
CA PHE A 274 -1.99 0.75 -18.06
C PHE A 274 -1.75 2.21 -18.41
N ARG A 275 -0.81 2.84 -17.68
CA ARG A 275 -0.44 4.23 -17.91
C ARG A 275 0.04 4.43 -19.34
N ALA A 276 -0.38 5.54 -19.95
CA ALA A 276 0.08 5.97 -21.27
C ALA A 276 1.25 6.98 -21.22
N LEU A 277 1.77 7.26 -20.02
CA LEU A 277 2.84 8.24 -19.81
C LEU A 277 3.94 7.69 -18.89
N PRO A 278 5.16 8.24 -18.97
CA PRO A 278 6.22 7.94 -18.02
C PRO A 278 5.83 8.34 -16.60
N ILE A 279 6.34 7.60 -15.61
CA ILE A 279 6.09 7.87 -14.19
C ILE A 279 7.38 8.08 -13.42
N SER A 280 7.26 8.79 -12.30
CA SER A 280 8.32 8.98 -11.31
C SER A 280 7.68 9.03 -9.93
N VAL A 281 8.34 8.44 -8.93
CA VAL A 281 7.89 8.50 -7.54
C VAL A 281 8.65 9.58 -6.79
N ARG A 282 8.01 10.21 -5.81
CA ARG A 282 8.63 11.27 -4.99
C ARG A 282 9.66 10.72 -4.01
N SER A 283 9.45 9.51 -3.50
CA SER A 283 10.34 8.85 -2.54
C SER A 283 11.73 8.58 -3.11
N ASN A 284 11.81 8.22 -4.40
CA ASN A 284 13.06 8.01 -5.11
C ASN A 284 12.98 8.57 -6.54
N PRO A 285 13.33 9.86 -6.75
CA PRO A 285 13.30 10.50 -8.07
C PRO A 285 14.23 9.90 -9.11
N LEU A 286 15.18 9.04 -8.70
CA LEU A 286 16.11 8.34 -9.59
C LEU A 286 15.64 6.93 -9.95
N ARG A 287 14.57 6.41 -9.32
CA ARG A 287 13.96 5.12 -9.69
C ARG A 287 13.54 5.12 -11.15
N VAL A 288 13.98 4.11 -11.90
CA VAL A 288 13.61 3.92 -13.31
C VAL A 288 12.59 2.79 -13.41
N PHE A 289 11.40 3.16 -13.85
CA PHE A 289 10.34 2.24 -14.24
C PHE A 289 10.45 1.95 -15.75
N PRO A 290 9.88 0.85 -16.26
CA PRO A 290 9.82 0.61 -17.70
C PRO A 290 9.11 1.77 -18.40
N TYR A 291 9.46 2.07 -19.64
CA TYR A 291 8.73 3.07 -20.41
C TYR A 291 7.28 2.61 -20.60
N HIS A 292 6.33 3.54 -20.77
CA HIS A 292 4.90 3.18 -20.82
C HIS A 292 4.57 2.21 -21.97
N GLN A 293 5.28 2.32 -23.10
CA GLN A 293 5.18 1.37 -24.22
C GLN A 293 5.65 -0.05 -23.86
N GLU A 294 6.57 -0.19 -22.90
CA GLU A 294 7.09 -1.47 -22.44
C GLU A 294 6.17 -2.15 -21.40
N VAL A 295 5.33 -1.38 -20.69
CA VAL A 295 4.50 -1.86 -19.58
C VAL A 295 3.64 -3.08 -19.95
N PRO A 296 2.93 -3.12 -21.10
CA PRO A 296 2.13 -4.30 -21.45
C PRO A 296 2.97 -5.59 -21.53
N ALA A 297 4.15 -5.52 -22.15
CA ALA A 297 5.04 -6.66 -22.28
C ALA A 297 5.72 -7.05 -20.95
N CYS A 298 6.07 -6.07 -20.12
CA CYS A 298 6.59 -6.31 -18.77
C CYS A 298 5.53 -6.97 -17.87
N MET A 299 4.28 -6.50 -17.92
CA MET A 299 3.19 -7.08 -17.13
C MET A 299 2.85 -8.50 -17.59
N LYS A 300 2.85 -8.78 -18.90
CA LYS A 300 2.70 -10.14 -19.41
C LYS A 300 3.78 -11.07 -18.84
N ARG A 301 5.04 -10.65 -18.90
CA ARG A 301 6.18 -11.43 -18.37
C ARG A 301 6.17 -11.57 -16.85
N PHE A 302 5.71 -10.56 -16.13
CA PHE A 302 5.50 -10.65 -14.68
C PHE A 302 4.52 -11.77 -14.32
N PHE A 303 3.38 -11.87 -15.02
CA PHE A 303 2.39 -12.92 -14.77
C PHE A 303 2.88 -14.31 -15.22
N GLU A 304 3.57 -14.41 -16.35
CA GLU A 304 4.24 -15.65 -16.79
C GLU A 304 5.26 -16.13 -15.75
N TRP A 305 6.16 -15.23 -15.31
CA TRP A 305 7.16 -15.52 -14.28
C TRP A 305 6.50 -15.94 -12.96
N ARG A 306 5.41 -15.28 -12.56
CA ARG A 306 4.69 -15.65 -11.34
C ARG A 306 4.19 -17.08 -11.44
N ASP A 307 3.50 -17.42 -12.51
CA ASP A 307 2.86 -18.73 -12.66
C ASP A 307 3.91 -19.85 -12.71
N GLU A 308 5.00 -19.63 -13.46
CA GLU A 308 6.15 -20.54 -13.52
C GLU A 308 6.81 -20.71 -12.14
N THR A 309 7.10 -19.61 -11.45
CA THR A 309 7.81 -19.66 -10.15
C THR A 309 6.94 -20.27 -9.05
N HIS A 310 5.64 -19.97 -9.06
CA HIS A 310 4.66 -20.61 -8.19
C HIS A 310 4.64 -22.12 -8.42
N ALA A 311 4.56 -22.58 -9.67
CA ALA A 311 4.55 -24.00 -10.01
C ALA A 311 5.85 -24.72 -9.61
N MET A 312 7.01 -24.04 -9.71
CA MET A 312 8.29 -24.60 -9.29
C MET A 312 8.45 -24.69 -7.76
N GLY A 313 7.78 -23.82 -6.99
CA GLY A 313 7.78 -23.86 -5.53
C GLY A 313 9.15 -23.60 -4.87
N GLN A 314 10.04 -22.84 -5.53
CA GLN A 314 11.42 -22.62 -5.05
C GLN A 314 11.50 -21.66 -3.85
N LEU A 315 10.55 -20.73 -3.75
CA LEU A 315 10.47 -19.76 -2.65
C LEU A 315 9.32 -20.14 -1.71
N HIS A 316 9.57 -20.01 -0.42
CA HIS A 316 8.56 -20.06 0.62
C HIS A 316 7.45 -19.04 0.31
N PRO A 317 6.16 -19.35 0.50
CA PRO A 317 5.07 -18.49 0.08
C PRO A 317 5.13 -17.05 0.59
N LEU A 318 5.62 -16.81 1.81
CA LEU A 318 5.84 -15.44 2.33
C LEU A 318 6.89 -14.67 1.53
N ILE A 319 8.02 -15.30 1.21
CA ILE A 319 9.10 -14.67 0.45
C ILE A 319 8.65 -14.42 -0.99
N PHE A 320 7.93 -15.38 -1.58
CA PHE A 320 7.39 -15.21 -2.92
C PHE A 320 6.32 -14.12 -3.00
N ALA A 321 5.40 -14.04 -2.03
CA ALA A 321 4.41 -12.95 -1.96
C ALA A 321 5.08 -11.57 -1.84
N THR A 322 6.15 -11.49 -1.04
CA THR A 322 6.96 -10.27 -0.90
C THR A 322 7.62 -9.91 -2.23
N LYS A 323 8.18 -10.89 -2.94
CA LYS A 323 8.77 -10.68 -4.28
C LYS A 323 7.73 -10.24 -5.31
N LEU A 324 6.53 -10.81 -5.29
CA LEU A 324 5.41 -10.41 -6.15
C LEU A 324 5.08 -8.93 -5.96
N CYS A 325 4.97 -8.49 -4.70
CA CYS A 325 4.73 -7.10 -4.34
C CYS A 325 5.82 -6.18 -4.93
N VAL A 326 7.09 -6.54 -4.75
CA VAL A 326 8.24 -5.74 -5.21
C VAL A 326 8.33 -5.69 -6.73
N TYR A 327 8.20 -6.82 -7.43
CA TYR A 327 8.26 -6.85 -8.89
C TYR A 327 7.09 -6.05 -9.49
N PHE A 328 5.87 -6.22 -9.00
CA PHE A 328 4.74 -5.39 -9.44
C PHE A 328 5.02 -3.89 -9.26
N ALA A 329 5.53 -3.50 -8.08
CA ALA A 329 5.91 -2.12 -7.79
C ALA A 329 7.05 -1.60 -8.68
N SER A 330 7.94 -2.47 -9.16
CA SER A 330 9.03 -2.15 -10.10
C SER A 330 8.55 -1.89 -11.53
N VAL A 331 7.47 -2.54 -11.96
CA VAL A 331 6.84 -2.23 -13.26
C VAL A 331 6.01 -0.94 -13.17
N HIS A 332 5.31 -0.78 -12.05
CA HIS A 332 4.46 0.38 -11.76
C HIS A 332 3.47 0.67 -12.91
N PRO A 333 2.59 -0.30 -13.22
CA PRO A 333 1.85 -0.33 -14.49
C PRO A 333 0.74 0.72 -14.60
N PHE A 334 0.20 1.19 -13.48
CA PHE A 334 -0.92 2.12 -13.45
C PHE A 334 -0.44 3.55 -13.19
N ALA A 335 -1.28 4.53 -13.52
CA ALA A 335 -0.94 5.92 -13.27
C ALA A 335 -1.15 6.33 -11.79
N ASP A 336 -1.99 5.60 -11.05
CA ASP A 336 -2.08 5.62 -9.58
C ASP A 336 -2.55 4.25 -9.06
N GLY A 337 -2.47 4.03 -7.75
CA GLY A 337 -2.96 2.82 -7.08
C GLY A 337 -1.96 1.67 -7.03
N ASN A 338 -0.74 1.82 -7.57
CA ASN A 338 0.24 0.74 -7.67
C ASN A 338 0.63 0.13 -6.32
N GLY A 339 0.86 0.95 -5.28
CA GLY A 339 1.19 0.47 -3.94
C GLY A 339 0.06 -0.36 -3.33
N ARG A 340 -1.16 0.18 -3.35
CA ARG A 340 -2.38 -0.50 -2.88
C ARG A 340 -2.63 -1.81 -3.64
N ALA A 341 -2.55 -1.78 -4.97
CA ALA A 341 -2.69 -2.96 -5.82
C ALA A 341 -1.63 -4.03 -5.53
N SER A 342 -0.37 -3.65 -5.33
CA SER A 342 0.71 -4.59 -5.00
C SER A 342 0.50 -5.31 -3.67
N ARG A 343 -0.01 -4.60 -2.65
CA ARG A 343 -0.37 -5.18 -1.34
C ARG A 343 -1.61 -6.07 -1.44
N VAL A 344 -2.57 -5.74 -2.30
CA VAL A 344 -3.70 -6.61 -2.64
C VAL A 344 -3.23 -7.93 -3.27
N MET A 345 -2.29 -7.89 -4.23
CA MET A 345 -1.73 -9.10 -4.81
C MET A 345 -0.95 -9.94 -3.79
N MET A 346 -0.20 -9.30 -2.89
CA MET A 346 0.52 -9.98 -1.82
C MET A 346 -0.45 -10.71 -0.88
N ALA A 347 -1.47 -10.02 -0.40
CA ALA A 347 -2.49 -10.58 0.49
C ALA A 347 -3.26 -11.73 -0.16
N ASP A 348 -3.72 -11.55 -1.42
CA ASP A 348 -4.39 -12.59 -2.20
C ASP A 348 -3.55 -13.87 -2.28
N TYR A 349 -2.28 -13.74 -2.66
CA TYR A 349 -1.40 -14.89 -2.79
C TYR A 349 -1.21 -15.59 -1.44
N LEU A 350 -0.94 -14.86 -0.36
CA LEU A 350 -0.78 -15.43 0.98
C LEU A 350 -2.01 -16.22 1.43
N ILE A 351 -3.21 -15.65 1.22
CA ILE A 351 -4.47 -16.31 1.55
C ILE A 351 -4.68 -17.55 0.67
N ARG A 352 -4.31 -17.55 -0.61
CA ARG A 352 -4.36 -18.78 -1.42
C ARG A 352 -3.39 -19.84 -0.89
N GLN A 353 -2.23 -19.44 -0.36
CA GLN A 353 -1.18 -20.36 0.09
C GLN A 353 -1.31 -20.88 1.53
N GLY A 354 -2.42 -20.58 2.22
CA GLY A 354 -2.65 -21.10 3.58
C GLY A 354 -2.33 -20.11 4.71
N PHE A 355 -1.86 -18.91 4.38
CA PHE A 355 -1.48 -17.88 5.36
C PHE A 355 -2.59 -16.83 5.51
N LEU A 356 -2.36 -15.89 6.43
CA LEU A 356 -3.14 -14.68 6.62
C LEU A 356 -2.50 -13.52 5.85
N PRO A 357 -3.25 -12.45 5.50
CA PRO A 357 -2.63 -11.23 4.99
C PRO A 357 -1.72 -10.63 6.08
N VAL A 358 -0.57 -10.10 5.68
CA VAL A 358 0.37 -9.45 6.62
C VAL A 358 -0.05 -8.00 6.83
N VAL A 359 -0.23 -7.63 8.10
CA VAL A 359 -0.63 -6.29 8.54
C VAL A 359 0.54 -5.68 9.32
N PHE A 360 1.33 -4.84 8.67
CA PHE A 360 2.43 -3.99 9.18
C PHE A 360 2.00 -2.89 10.19
N GLN A 361 1.36 -3.26 11.30
CA GLN A 361 0.87 -2.27 12.28
C GLN A 361 2.01 -1.33 12.72
N ASP A 362 1.70 -0.04 12.81
CA ASP A 362 2.65 1.02 13.20
C ASP A 362 3.90 1.16 12.30
N LEU A 363 3.91 0.58 11.09
CA LEU A 363 5.00 0.77 10.15
C LEU A 363 5.00 2.19 9.58
N GLU A 364 6.07 2.92 9.86
CA GLU A 364 6.29 4.23 9.27
C GLU A 364 6.40 4.15 7.74
N ARG A 365 5.69 5.05 7.05
CA ARG A 365 5.62 5.07 5.59
C ARG A 365 7.01 5.08 4.95
N MET A 366 7.93 5.88 5.48
CA MET A 366 9.26 6.03 4.89
C MET A 366 10.11 4.77 5.04
N ASP A 367 9.92 4.02 6.12
CA ASP A 367 10.63 2.74 6.33
C ASP A 367 10.10 1.69 5.35
N TYR A 368 8.78 1.61 5.16
CA TYR A 368 8.19 0.74 4.13
C TYR A 368 8.73 1.06 2.73
N LEU A 369 8.74 2.35 2.36
CA LEU A 369 9.22 2.77 1.04
C LEU A 369 10.73 2.55 0.88
N GLY A 370 11.50 2.67 1.97
CA GLY A 370 12.92 2.34 2.01
C GLY A 370 13.15 0.86 1.71
N MET A 371 12.50 -0.03 2.46
CA MET A 371 12.58 -1.48 2.27
C MET A 371 12.13 -1.93 0.88
N ILE A 372 11.09 -1.30 0.30
CA ILE A 372 10.71 -1.53 -1.09
C ILE A 372 11.84 -1.10 -2.03
N SER A 373 12.39 0.11 -1.86
CA SER A 373 13.48 0.59 -2.74
C SER A 373 14.71 -0.31 -2.69
N GLU A 374 15.13 -0.74 -1.50
CA GLU A 374 16.25 -1.65 -1.28
C GLU A 374 16.00 -3.01 -1.95
N ALA A 375 14.81 -3.59 -1.77
CA ALA A 375 14.43 -4.84 -2.43
C ALA A 375 14.42 -4.72 -3.96
N GLN A 376 14.00 -3.57 -4.51
CA GLN A 376 14.08 -3.29 -5.95
C GLN A 376 15.52 -3.13 -6.44
N ASP A 377 16.46 -2.83 -5.55
CA ASP A 377 17.90 -2.69 -5.82
C ASP A 377 18.69 -3.99 -5.57
N GLY A 378 17.99 -5.09 -5.27
CA GLY A 378 18.59 -6.41 -5.09
C GLY A 378 18.91 -6.76 -3.64
N GLU A 379 18.43 -5.97 -2.67
CA GLU A 379 18.65 -6.17 -1.24
C GLU A 379 17.31 -6.45 -0.50
N PRO A 380 16.65 -7.61 -0.75
CA PRO A 380 15.31 -7.87 -0.23
C PRO A 380 15.25 -8.29 1.25
N GLU A 381 16.39 -8.49 1.90
CA GLU A 381 16.49 -9.07 3.24
C GLU A 381 15.73 -8.29 4.30
N GLY A 382 15.84 -6.95 4.30
CA GLY A 382 15.13 -6.10 5.26
C GLY A 382 13.62 -6.27 5.16
N LEU A 383 13.09 -6.19 3.94
CA LEU A 383 11.66 -6.39 3.68
C LEU A 383 11.20 -7.81 4.02
N CYS A 384 11.96 -8.83 3.62
CA CYS A 384 11.62 -10.23 3.89
C CYS A 384 11.59 -10.52 5.40
N THR A 385 12.56 -9.98 6.14
CA THR A 385 12.64 -10.10 7.60
C THR A 385 11.43 -9.46 8.25
N TYR A 386 11.09 -8.25 7.84
CA TYR A 386 9.94 -7.52 8.37
C TYR A 386 8.63 -8.29 8.12
N VAL A 387 8.40 -8.75 6.87
CA VAL A 387 7.21 -9.54 6.51
C VAL A 387 7.13 -10.84 7.32
N ALA A 388 8.22 -11.58 7.45
CA ALA A 388 8.25 -12.85 8.16
C ALA A 388 8.00 -12.67 9.66
N GLN A 389 8.62 -11.66 10.28
CA GLN A 389 8.44 -11.36 11.69
C GLN A 389 7.01 -10.88 11.98
N THR A 390 6.47 -9.95 11.16
CA THR A 390 5.09 -9.49 11.31
C THR A 390 4.10 -10.66 11.19
N ALA A 391 4.28 -11.55 10.21
CA ALA A 391 3.43 -12.72 10.07
C ALA A 391 3.47 -13.62 11.31
N LEU A 392 4.67 -13.84 11.86
CA LEU A 392 4.87 -14.63 13.08
C LEU A 392 4.19 -13.98 14.30
N ASP A 393 4.38 -12.67 14.50
CA ASP A 393 3.82 -11.91 15.63
C ASP A 393 2.29 -11.86 15.60
N MET A 394 1.72 -11.67 14.41
CA MET A 394 0.27 -11.73 14.21
C MET A 394 -0.28 -13.10 14.61
N MET A 395 0.38 -14.16 14.15
CA MET A 395 -0.03 -15.53 14.43
C MET A 395 0.06 -15.88 15.92
N PHE A 396 1.10 -15.41 16.62
CA PHE A 396 1.17 -15.51 18.08
C PHE A 396 0.01 -14.78 18.75
N THR A 397 -0.27 -13.53 18.35
CA THR A 397 -1.34 -12.72 18.95
C THR A 397 -2.71 -13.36 18.76
N ILE A 398 -2.97 -13.94 17.58
CA ILE A 398 -4.22 -14.65 17.30
C ILE A 398 -4.33 -15.93 18.14
N SER A 399 -3.22 -16.65 18.36
CA SER A 399 -3.25 -17.88 19.17
C SER A 399 -3.47 -17.67 20.66
N LEU A 400 -3.27 -16.44 21.16
CA LEU A 400 -3.49 -16.06 22.55
C LEU A 400 -4.93 -15.58 22.83
N ARG A 401 -5.72 -15.32 21.78
CA ARG A 401 -7.13 -14.96 21.85
C ARG A 401 -7.99 -16.20 21.72
#